data_AF-A0A5N5NTT0-F1
#
_entry.id   AF-A0A5N5NTT0-F1
#
_cell.length_a   1.000
_cell.length_b   1.000
_cell.length_c   1.000
_cell.angle_alpha   90.00
_cell.angle_beta   90.00
_cell.angle_gamma   90.00
#
_symmetry.space_group_name_H-M   'P 1'
#
loop_
_entity.id
_entity.type
_entity.pdbx_description
1 polymer ?
#
loop_
_entity_poly.entity_id
_entity_poly.type
_entity_poly.pdbx_seq_one_letter_code
_entity_poly.pdbx_strand_id
1 'polypeptide(L)'
;MKSSTLNSKSILTVAESLLDSACHFTLGTETAPFAGGEYIIYSLESESKSRSICLRIPRDSTNPHVGFLVAQEAGVRRRIDAARIPLFQPLLFADPTADNELGETALNWITSKINRKIVRAKANTLPGGTVAECEDQKNLVAEYWIPELDTAPHVLVHGDLSGNNIIVADDDTFAVKSIIDLGWAELVPLQFAAVYPRFLTHEPDDGAVKFASRDTEQMREDRTFYLQCIQGRATREGGIALDYYRVLEREDEPSRYWWFTAASRIGIHKAMVSCGWAPFSITKEPEIEERP
;
A
#
# COMPACT_ATOMS: atom_id res chain seq x y z
N MET A 1 -21.47 23.12 4.45
CA MET A 1 -22.01 22.20 3.44
C MET A 1 -22.58 20.99 4.17
N LYS A 2 -23.86 20.68 3.97
CA LYS A 2 -24.54 19.56 4.65
C LYS A 2 -24.03 18.25 4.03
N SER A 3 -23.32 17.45 4.82
CA SER A 3 -23.09 16.03 4.53
C SER A 3 -24.45 15.38 4.30
N SER A 4 -24.72 14.85 3.12
CA SER A 4 -25.92 14.05 2.87
C SER A 4 -25.76 12.74 3.65
N THR A 5 -26.26 12.71 4.89
CA THR A 5 -26.40 11.46 5.64
C THR A 5 -27.28 10.54 4.80
N LEU A 6 -26.71 9.45 4.27
CA LEU A 6 -27.49 8.38 3.68
C LEU A 6 -28.54 7.93 4.70
N ASN A 7 -29.77 7.74 4.24
CA ASN A 7 -30.86 7.30 5.10
C ASN A 7 -30.53 5.91 5.66
N SER A 8 -30.52 5.75 6.99
CA SER A 8 -30.27 4.48 7.69
C SER A 8 -31.17 3.35 7.17
N LYS A 9 -32.39 3.68 6.71
CA LYS A 9 -33.31 2.73 6.08
C LYS A 9 -32.72 2.11 4.80
N SER A 10 -32.07 2.89 3.95
CA SER A 10 -31.45 2.41 2.71
C SER A 10 -30.27 1.48 3.00
N ILE A 11 -29.49 1.78 4.04
CA ILE A 11 -28.35 0.97 4.47
C ILE A 11 -28.83 -0.39 4.99
N LEU A 12 -29.90 -0.40 5.80
CA LEU A 12 -30.55 -1.63 6.26
C LEU A 12 -31.08 -2.45 5.11
N THR A 13 -31.80 -1.85 4.15
CA THR A 13 -32.32 -2.57 2.98
C THR A 13 -31.22 -3.27 2.18
N VAL A 14 -30.06 -2.63 1.99
CA VAL A 14 -28.91 -3.26 1.32
C VAL A 14 -28.37 -4.43 2.15
N ALA A 15 -28.17 -4.24 3.45
CA ALA A 15 -27.68 -5.30 4.35
C ALA A 15 -28.62 -6.52 4.40
N GLU A 16 -29.92 -6.26 4.54
CA GLU A 16 -30.96 -7.29 4.60
C GLU A 16 -31.04 -8.09 3.31
N SER A 17 -30.90 -7.42 2.16
CA SER A 17 -30.84 -8.09 0.87
C SER A 17 -29.58 -8.95 0.71
N LEU A 18 -28.44 -8.55 1.29
CA LEU A 18 -27.18 -9.31 1.20
C LEU A 18 -27.14 -10.50 2.14
N LEU A 19 -27.79 -10.39 3.30
CA LEU A 19 -27.78 -11.41 4.34
C LEU A 19 -29.02 -12.30 4.35
N ASP A 20 -30.03 -11.98 3.54
CA ASP A 20 -31.33 -12.66 3.50
C ASP A 20 -31.96 -12.77 4.91
N SER A 21 -31.84 -11.69 5.69
CA SER A 21 -32.28 -11.61 7.08
C SER A 21 -32.46 -10.16 7.50
N ALA A 22 -33.40 -9.90 8.41
CA ALA A 22 -33.48 -8.63 9.11
C ALA A 22 -32.12 -8.31 9.76
N CYS A 23 -31.75 -7.03 9.72
CA CYS A 23 -30.47 -6.54 10.21
C CYS A 23 -30.68 -5.36 11.16
N HIS A 24 -29.72 -5.13 12.05
CA HIS A 24 -29.69 -3.94 12.88
C HIS A 24 -28.27 -3.37 12.94
N PHE A 25 -28.16 -2.07 13.22
CA PHE A 25 -26.86 -1.45 13.41
C PHE A 25 -26.24 -1.88 14.73
N THR A 26 -24.94 -2.09 14.70
CA THR A 26 -24.12 -2.37 15.87
C THR A 26 -23.15 -1.22 16.12
N LEU A 27 -22.59 -1.19 17.33
CA LEU A 27 -21.56 -0.21 17.73
C LEU A 27 -21.99 1.26 17.60
N GLY A 28 -23.30 1.54 17.63
CA GLY A 28 -23.83 2.91 17.52
C GLY A 28 -23.65 3.56 16.14
N THR A 29 -23.29 2.78 15.11
CA THR A 29 -22.93 3.32 13.78
C THR A 29 -24.11 3.93 13.02
N GLU A 30 -25.34 3.75 13.50
CA GLU A 30 -26.55 4.41 12.98
C GLU A 30 -26.56 5.93 13.22
N THR A 31 -25.98 6.38 14.34
CA THR A 31 -25.94 7.80 14.75
C THR A 31 -24.55 8.38 14.56
N ALA A 32 -23.51 7.58 14.83
CA ALA A 32 -22.11 7.96 14.71
C ALA A 32 -21.34 6.88 13.93
N PRO A 33 -21.48 6.85 12.59
CA PRO A 33 -20.74 5.89 11.79
C PRO A 33 -19.24 6.09 11.93
N PHE A 34 -18.46 5.00 11.82
CA PHE A 34 -17.02 5.13 11.76
C PHE A 34 -16.64 5.82 10.46
N ALA A 35 -15.57 6.60 10.51
CA ALA A 35 -15.22 7.46 9.40
C ALA A 35 -13.71 7.37 9.17
N GLY A 36 -13.30 6.74 8.07
CA GLY A 36 -11.93 6.79 7.54
C GLY A 36 -11.79 7.94 6.54
N GLY A 37 -10.60 8.15 5.98
CA GLY A 37 -10.32 9.28 5.07
C GLY A 37 -11.40 9.49 4.00
N GLU A 38 -11.64 8.49 3.15
CA GLU A 38 -12.59 8.59 2.03
C GLU A 38 -13.93 7.88 2.23
N TYR A 39 -14.09 7.11 3.31
CA TYR A 39 -15.25 6.25 3.54
C TYR A 39 -15.99 6.57 4.85
N ILE A 40 -17.30 6.38 4.82
CA ILE A 40 -18.18 6.22 5.97
C ILE A 40 -18.45 4.72 6.11
N ILE A 41 -18.35 4.22 7.33
CA ILE A 41 -18.36 2.81 7.64
C ILE A 41 -19.47 2.51 8.64
N TYR A 42 -20.35 1.58 8.26
CA TYR A 42 -21.44 1.09 9.09
C TYR A 42 -21.19 -0.37 9.48
N SER A 43 -21.49 -0.70 10.73
CA SER A 43 -21.42 -2.07 11.25
C SER A 43 -22.84 -2.56 11.48
N LEU A 44 -23.16 -3.72 10.91
CA LEU A 44 -24.49 -4.32 11.01
C LEU A 44 -24.38 -5.80 11.38
N GLU A 45 -25.42 -6.29 12.06
CA GLU A 45 -25.55 -7.69 12.44
C GLU A 45 -26.92 -8.21 12.03
N SER A 46 -26.97 -9.45 11.52
CA SER A 46 -28.24 -10.12 11.25
C SER A 46 -28.96 -10.44 12.56
N GLU A 47 -30.29 -10.38 12.59
CA GLU A 47 -31.08 -10.75 13.79
C GLU A 47 -30.83 -12.20 14.22
N SER A 48 -30.52 -13.09 13.26
CA SER A 48 -30.10 -14.46 13.55
C SER A 48 -28.74 -14.57 14.24
N LYS A 49 -28.00 -13.46 14.39
CA LYS A 49 -26.63 -13.35 14.94
C LYS A 49 -25.61 -14.30 14.30
N SER A 50 -25.94 -14.81 13.13
CA SER A 50 -25.10 -15.76 12.41
C SER A 50 -24.01 -15.05 11.61
N ARG A 51 -24.21 -13.76 11.28
CA ARG A 51 -23.32 -12.96 10.46
C ARG A 51 -23.35 -11.49 10.86
N SER A 52 -22.16 -10.91 10.97
CA SER A 52 -21.97 -9.46 11.04
C SER A 52 -21.29 -9.00 9.76
N ILE A 53 -21.71 -7.85 9.23
CA ILE A 53 -21.13 -7.26 8.03
C ILE A 53 -20.72 -5.82 8.26
N CYS A 54 -19.86 -5.34 7.38
CA CYS A 54 -19.42 -3.97 7.35
C CYS A 54 -19.72 -3.38 5.98
N LEU A 55 -20.43 -2.25 5.94
CA LEU A 55 -20.71 -1.51 4.72
C LEU A 55 -19.79 -0.29 4.67
N ARG A 56 -18.97 -0.19 3.63
CA ARG A 56 -18.10 0.95 3.34
C ARG A 56 -18.72 1.76 2.22
N ILE A 57 -19.08 3.01 2.50
CA ILE A 57 -19.70 3.91 1.53
C ILE A 57 -18.79 5.13 1.35
N PRO A 58 -18.42 5.51 0.11
CA PRO A 58 -17.61 6.70 -0.09
C PRO A 58 -18.30 7.99 0.36
N ARG A 59 -17.52 8.91 0.93
CA ARG A 59 -18.02 10.22 1.40
C ARG A 59 -18.46 11.15 0.27
N ASP A 60 -17.79 11.08 -0.87
CA ASP A 60 -18.07 11.90 -2.04
C ASP A 60 -18.17 11.03 -3.29
N SER A 61 -19.38 10.57 -3.59
CA SER A 61 -19.68 9.79 -4.79
C SER A 61 -19.58 10.61 -6.09
N THR A 62 -19.43 11.93 -6.00
CA THR A 62 -19.28 12.81 -7.17
C THR A 62 -17.82 13.01 -7.57
N ASN A 63 -16.87 12.64 -6.71
CA ASN A 63 -15.46 12.67 -7.03
C ASN A 63 -15.10 11.51 -7.98
N PRO A 64 -14.64 11.78 -9.22
CA PRO A 64 -14.32 10.72 -10.17
C PRO A 64 -13.18 9.79 -9.71
N HIS A 65 -12.34 10.22 -8.77
CA HIS A 65 -11.30 9.37 -8.19
C HIS A 65 -11.85 8.29 -7.24
N VAL A 66 -12.98 8.57 -6.59
CA VAL A 66 -13.59 7.65 -5.63
C VAL A 66 -14.11 6.38 -6.32
N GLY A 67 -14.74 6.54 -7.50
CA GLY A 67 -15.20 5.39 -8.28
C GLY A 67 -14.06 4.47 -8.72
N PHE A 68 -12.92 5.05 -9.09
CA PHE A 68 -11.71 4.29 -9.43
C PHE A 68 -11.17 3.51 -8.22
N LEU A 69 -11.07 4.13 -7.05
CA LEU A 69 -10.56 3.49 -5.83
C LEU A 69 -11.46 2.34 -5.35
N VAL A 70 -12.78 2.52 -5.38
CA VAL A 70 -13.75 1.46 -5.08
C VAL A 70 -13.61 0.29 -6.05
N ALA A 71 -13.45 0.59 -7.35
CA ALA A 71 -13.27 -0.45 -8.36
C ALA A 71 -11.96 -1.22 -8.19
N GLN A 72 -10.88 -0.53 -7.85
CA GLN A 72 -9.59 -1.15 -7.55
C GLN A 72 -9.69 -2.06 -6.31
N GLU A 73 -10.27 -1.59 -5.20
CA GLU A 73 -10.44 -2.40 -3.98
C GLU A 73 -11.31 -3.64 -4.25
N ALA A 74 -12.43 -3.48 -4.96
CA ALA A 74 -13.30 -4.60 -5.30
C ALA A 74 -12.63 -5.63 -6.23
N GLY A 75 -11.86 -5.15 -7.22
CA GLY A 75 -11.07 -6.00 -8.11
C GLY A 75 -10.04 -6.82 -7.35
N VAL A 76 -9.33 -6.19 -6.40
CA VAL A 76 -8.38 -6.86 -5.50
C VAL A 76 -9.08 -7.92 -4.65
N ARG A 77 -10.18 -7.56 -3.98
CA ARG A 77 -10.90 -8.47 -3.10
C ARG A 77 -11.44 -9.70 -3.83
N ARG A 78 -11.98 -9.54 -5.05
CA ARG A 78 -12.40 -10.69 -5.87
C ARG A 78 -11.26 -11.66 -6.16
N ARG A 79 -10.03 -11.15 -6.37
CA ARG A 79 -8.84 -12.00 -6.58
C ARG A 79 -8.40 -12.70 -5.30
N ILE A 80 -8.47 -12.02 -4.15
CA ILE A 80 -8.21 -12.61 -2.83
C ILE A 80 -9.18 -13.78 -2.57
N ASP A 81 -10.47 -13.56 -2.80
CA ASP A 81 -11.52 -14.57 -2.60
C ASP A 81 -11.33 -15.77 -3.53
N ALA A 82 -11.03 -15.52 -4.81
CA ALA A 82 -10.74 -16.56 -5.78
C ALA A 82 -9.51 -17.40 -5.42
N ALA A 83 -8.46 -16.75 -4.90
CA ALA A 83 -7.22 -17.39 -4.46
C ALA A 83 -7.31 -18.01 -3.05
N ARG A 84 -8.43 -17.80 -2.34
CA ARG A 84 -8.67 -18.29 -0.96
C ARG A 84 -7.54 -17.90 0.00
N ILE A 85 -7.03 -16.67 -0.12
CA ILE A 85 -5.98 -16.18 0.76
C ILE A 85 -6.59 -16.02 2.17
N PRO A 86 -6.04 -16.68 3.20
CA PRO A 86 -6.60 -16.61 4.55
C PRO A 86 -6.45 -15.21 5.15
N LEU A 87 -7.16 -14.94 6.26
CA LEU A 87 -7.13 -13.70 7.05
C LEU A 87 -7.81 -12.47 6.42
N PHE A 88 -8.20 -12.51 5.15
CA PHE A 88 -9.01 -11.44 4.52
C PHE A 88 -10.50 -11.74 4.63
N GLN A 89 -11.32 -10.70 4.86
CA GLN A 89 -12.78 -10.86 4.82
C GLN A 89 -13.29 -11.01 3.38
N PRO A 90 -14.25 -11.92 3.14
CA PRO A 90 -14.83 -12.10 1.82
C PRO A 90 -15.58 -10.85 1.36
N LEU A 91 -15.46 -10.53 0.07
CA LEU A 91 -16.31 -9.52 -0.54
C LEU A 91 -17.68 -10.13 -0.85
N LEU A 92 -18.69 -9.71 -0.09
CA LEU A 92 -20.06 -10.16 -0.32
C LEU A 92 -20.67 -9.52 -1.57
N PHE A 93 -20.39 -8.23 -1.79
CA PHE A 93 -20.90 -7.49 -2.93
C PHE A 93 -20.06 -6.24 -3.17
N ALA A 94 -19.86 -5.90 -4.43
CA ALA A 94 -19.41 -4.59 -4.89
C ALA A 94 -20.06 -4.32 -6.25
N ASP A 95 -20.23 -3.04 -6.59
CA ASP A 95 -20.64 -2.60 -7.94
C ASP A 95 -19.54 -1.69 -8.53
N PRO A 96 -18.56 -2.28 -9.25
CA PRO A 96 -17.44 -1.55 -9.83
C PRO A 96 -17.39 -1.79 -11.35
N THR A 97 -18.00 -0.91 -12.14
CA THR A 97 -17.94 -0.98 -13.59
C THR A 97 -16.61 -0.43 -14.13
N ALA A 98 -15.53 -1.20 -13.94
CA ALA A 98 -14.29 -1.13 -14.72
C ALA A 98 -13.42 -2.37 -14.45
N ASP A 99 -12.98 -3.04 -15.52
CA ASP A 99 -11.99 -4.12 -15.48
C ASP A 99 -10.57 -3.55 -15.60
N ASN A 100 -9.66 -3.99 -14.72
CA ASN A 100 -8.22 -3.79 -14.87
C ASN A 100 -7.57 -5.14 -15.19
N GLU A 101 -7.49 -5.45 -16.48
CA GLU A 101 -6.68 -6.57 -16.98
C GLU A 101 -5.18 -6.23 -16.84
N LEU A 102 -4.43 -7.12 -16.19
CA LEU A 102 -2.99 -6.97 -15.98
C LEU A 102 -2.23 -7.98 -16.84
N GLY A 103 -1.33 -7.45 -17.67
CA GLY A 103 -0.25 -8.14 -18.38
C GLY A 103 0.93 -7.19 -18.66
N GLU A 104 1.07 -6.12 -17.88
CA GLU A 104 2.13 -5.10 -18.03
C GLU A 104 3.44 -5.62 -17.40
N THR A 105 4.61 -5.31 -18.00
CA THR A 105 5.91 -5.64 -17.39
C THR A 105 6.26 -4.67 -16.26
N ALA A 106 7.18 -5.04 -15.37
CA ALA A 106 7.60 -4.17 -14.27
C ALA A 106 8.14 -2.81 -14.77
N LEU A 107 8.95 -2.83 -15.83
CA LEU A 107 9.50 -1.65 -16.48
C LEU A 107 8.41 -0.74 -17.03
N ASN A 108 7.44 -1.30 -17.74
CA ASN A 108 6.31 -0.54 -18.27
C ASN A 108 5.49 0.06 -17.12
N TRP A 109 5.20 -0.73 -16.08
CA TRP A 109 4.43 -0.29 -14.92
C TRP A 109 5.06 0.90 -14.20
N ILE A 110 6.37 0.83 -13.89
CA ILE A 110 7.05 1.93 -13.18
C ILE A 110 7.25 3.15 -14.10
N THR A 111 7.57 2.93 -15.37
CA THR A 111 7.72 4.00 -16.37
C THR A 111 6.40 4.72 -16.58
N SER A 112 5.28 3.99 -16.64
CA SER A 112 3.92 4.54 -16.70
C SER A 112 3.60 5.41 -15.48
N LYS A 113 3.98 4.98 -14.26
CA LYS A 113 3.82 5.78 -13.03
C LYS A 113 4.62 7.09 -13.10
N ILE A 114 5.89 7.03 -13.48
CA ILE A 114 6.76 8.21 -13.59
C ILE A 114 6.27 9.15 -14.72
N ASN A 115 5.88 8.61 -15.87
CA ASN A 115 5.34 9.40 -16.98
C ASN A 115 4.05 10.15 -16.60
N ARG A 116 3.14 9.52 -15.84
CA ARG A 116 1.94 10.20 -15.30
C ARG A 116 2.34 11.38 -14.41
N LYS A 117 3.38 11.23 -13.60
CA LYS A 117 3.92 12.30 -12.76
C LYS A 117 4.53 13.44 -13.59
N ILE A 118 5.29 13.12 -14.65
CA ILE A 118 5.81 14.11 -15.61
C ILE A 118 4.68 14.89 -16.29
N VAL A 119 3.62 14.21 -16.73
CA VAL A 119 2.44 14.86 -17.33
C VAL A 119 1.80 15.85 -16.35
N ARG A 120 1.63 15.45 -15.09
CA ARG A 120 1.12 16.35 -14.03
C ARG A 120 2.04 17.53 -13.77
N ALA A 121 3.37 17.33 -13.77
CA ALA A 121 4.34 18.41 -13.63
C ALA A 121 4.26 19.40 -14.80
N LYS A 122 4.16 18.91 -16.05
CA LYS A 122 3.98 19.75 -17.26
C LYS A 122 2.68 20.55 -17.20
N ALA A 123 1.62 19.98 -16.63
CA ALA A 123 0.34 20.65 -16.44
C ALA A 123 0.28 21.56 -15.20
N ASN A 124 1.37 21.71 -14.43
CA ASN A 124 1.41 22.42 -13.14
C ASN A 124 0.40 21.90 -12.10
N THR A 125 0.05 20.61 -12.17
CA THR A 125 -0.88 19.93 -11.23
C THR A 125 -0.16 18.94 -10.29
N LEU A 126 1.17 19.00 -10.24
CA LEU A 126 2.01 18.26 -9.30
C LEU A 126 2.53 19.21 -8.21
N PRO A 127 1.93 19.22 -7.00
CA PRO A 127 2.33 20.17 -5.95
C PRO A 127 3.74 19.86 -5.43
N GLY A 128 4.72 20.71 -5.75
CA GLY A 128 6.08 20.59 -5.22
C GLY A 128 6.92 19.47 -5.86
N GLY A 129 6.71 19.22 -7.16
CA GLY A 129 7.66 18.52 -8.02
C GLY A 129 7.72 19.21 -9.38
N THR A 130 8.92 19.30 -9.97
CA THR A 130 9.13 19.91 -11.29
C THR A 130 9.26 18.86 -12.39
N VAL A 131 9.17 19.28 -13.65
CA VAL A 131 9.38 18.37 -14.79
C VAL A 131 10.80 17.80 -14.76
N ALA A 132 11.81 18.64 -14.51
CA ALA A 132 13.21 18.22 -14.45
C ALA A 132 13.43 17.15 -13.38
N GLU A 133 12.93 17.38 -12.16
CA GLU A 133 13.03 16.42 -11.05
C GLU A 133 12.34 15.08 -11.37
N CYS A 134 11.23 15.11 -12.13
CA CYS A 134 10.56 13.88 -12.54
C CYS A 134 11.32 13.13 -13.64
N GLU A 135 12.00 13.84 -14.54
CA GLU A 135 12.86 13.23 -15.56
C GLU A 135 14.15 12.66 -14.91
N ASP A 136 14.70 13.31 -13.88
CA ASP A 136 15.81 12.76 -13.09
C ASP A 136 15.45 11.39 -12.49
N GLN A 137 14.25 11.28 -11.91
CA GLN A 137 13.74 9.99 -11.42
C GLN A 137 13.69 8.93 -12.52
N LYS A 138 13.26 9.34 -13.73
CA LYS A 138 13.10 8.45 -14.88
C LYS A 138 14.46 7.95 -15.39
N ASN A 139 15.49 8.79 -15.34
CA ASN A 139 16.84 8.42 -15.77
C ASN A 139 17.46 7.32 -14.89
N LEU A 140 16.99 7.19 -13.64
CA LEU A 140 17.42 6.15 -12.69
C LEU A 140 16.69 4.81 -12.86
N VAL A 141 15.75 4.68 -13.81
CA VAL A 141 15.02 3.43 -14.03
C VAL A 141 15.97 2.26 -14.29
N ALA A 142 17.01 2.45 -15.11
CA ALA A 142 17.96 1.39 -15.42
C ALA A 142 18.84 0.97 -14.23
N GLU A 143 18.96 1.81 -13.20
CA GLU A 143 19.72 1.51 -11.98
C GLU A 143 18.92 0.61 -11.03
N TYR A 144 17.62 0.89 -10.86
CA TYR A 144 16.77 0.25 -9.85
C TYR A 144 15.85 -0.85 -10.39
N TRP A 145 15.68 -0.93 -11.70
CA TRP A 145 14.97 -2.02 -12.36
C TRP A 145 15.81 -3.30 -12.38
N ILE A 146 15.15 -4.44 -12.12
CA ILE A 146 15.76 -5.76 -12.18
C ILE A 146 15.23 -6.47 -13.44
N PRO A 147 16.05 -6.59 -14.50
CA PRO A 147 15.62 -7.17 -15.78
C PRO A 147 15.11 -8.61 -15.67
N GLU A 148 15.73 -9.41 -14.80
CA GLU A 148 15.40 -10.81 -14.59
C GLU A 148 13.99 -11.00 -14.01
N LEU A 149 13.45 -9.95 -13.38
CA LEU A 149 12.12 -9.93 -12.76
C LEU A 149 11.14 -9.02 -13.51
N ASP A 150 11.43 -8.65 -14.76
CA ASP A 150 10.56 -7.73 -15.51
C ASP A 150 9.19 -8.35 -15.84
N THR A 151 9.18 -9.65 -16.13
CA THR A 151 7.96 -10.44 -16.38
C THR A 151 7.53 -11.24 -15.17
N ALA A 152 8.12 -11.00 -14.00
CA ALA A 152 7.71 -11.63 -12.76
C ALA A 152 6.24 -11.27 -12.43
N PRO A 153 5.51 -12.13 -11.72
CA PRO A 153 4.12 -11.87 -11.42
C PRO A 153 3.95 -10.57 -10.63
N HIS A 154 2.81 -9.92 -10.84
CA HIS A 154 2.39 -8.88 -9.92
C HIS A 154 1.80 -9.54 -8.68
N VAL A 155 2.24 -9.09 -7.51
CA VAL A 155 1.78 -9.60 -6.22
C VAL A 155 0.93 -8.55 -5.54
N LEU A 156 0.01 -9.02 -4.70
CA LEU A 156 -0.86 -8.14 -3.94
C LEU A 156 -0.06 -7.48 -2.82
N VAL A 157 0.00 -6.15 -2.85
CA VAL A 157 0.53 -5.33 -1.76
C VAL A 157 -0.63 -4.59 -1.12
N HIS A 158 -0.73 -4.65 0.21
CA HIS A 158 -1.80 -3.99 0.96
C HIS A 158 -1.77 -2.47 0.81
N GLY A 159 -0.56 -1.88 0.68
CA GLY A 159 -0.31 -0.43 0.61
C GLY A 159 -0.50 0.28 1.96
N ASP A 160 -1.61 -0.04 2.63
CA ASP A 160 -2.10 0.44 3.94
C ASP A 160 -1.52 -0.22 5.22
N LEU A 161 -0.67 -1.25 5.15
CA LEU A 161 -0.53 -2.18 6.30
C LEU A 161 0.07 -1.47 7.53
N SER A 162 -0.66 -1.50 8.64
CA SER A 162 -0.31 -0.89 9.93
C SER A 162 -1.05 -1.63 11.05
N GLY A 163 -0.70 -1.39 12.33
CA GLY A 163 -1.39 -2.01 13.47
C GLY A 163 -2.90 -1.73 13.49
N ASN A 164 -3.34 -0.56 12.98
CA ASN A 164 -4.77 -0.23 12.88
C ASN A 164 -5.52 -1.10 11.84
N ASN A 165 -4.78 -1.71 10.91
CA ASN A 165 -5.31 -2.53 9.82
C ASN A 165 -5.10 -4.03 10.06
N ILE A 166 -4.63 -4.41 11.25
CA ILE A 166 -4.43 -5.79 11.69
C ILE A 166 -5.30 -6.04 12.91
N ILE A 167 -6.25 -6.97 12.78
CA ILE A 167 -7.06 -7.46 13.88
C ILE A 167 -6.35 -8.67 14.48
N VAL A 168 -6.07 -8.63 15.77
CA VAL A 168 -5.43 -9.72 16.53
C VAL A 168 -6.44 -10.40 17.47
N ALA A 169 -6.06 -11.57 17.98
CA ALA A 169 -6.80 -12.24 19.04
C ALA A 169 -6.83 -11.41 20.33
N ASP A 170 -7.93 -11.55 21.08
CA ASP A 170 -8.11 -10.93 22.39
C ASP A 170 -7.54 -11.88 23.46
N ASP A 171 -6.27 -12.25 23.27
CA ASP A 171 -5.47 -13.10 24.14
C ASP A 171 -3.99 -12.70 24.05
N ASP A 172 -3.17 -13.23 24.98
CA ASP A 172 -1.75 -12.89 25.07
C ASP A 172 -0.91 -13.45 23.90
N THR A 173 -1.52 -14.17 22.95
CA THR A 173 -0.80 -14.72 21.79
C THR A 173 -0.63 -13.70 20.68
N PHE A 174 -1.45 -12.64 20.66
CA PHE A 174 -1.51 -11.65 19.58
C PHE A 174 -1.65 -12.28 18.19
N ALA A 175 -2.26 -13.46 18.09
CA ALA A 175 -2.44 -14.16 16.82
C ALA A 175 -3.24 -13.30 15.85
N VAL A 176 -2.73 -13.09 14.63
CA VAL A 176 -3.43 -12.31 13.60
C VAL A 176 -4.71 -13.04 13.21
N LYS A 177 -5.85 -12.40 13.46
CA LYS A 177 -7.18 -12.89 13.09
C LYS A 177 -7.60 -12.38 11.72
N SER A 178 -7.26 -11.13 11.40
CA SER A 178 -7.66 -10.57 10.12
C SER A 178 -6.84 -9.34 9.68
N ILE A 179 -6.81 -9.11 8.37
CA ILE A 179 -6.22 -7.93 7.73
C ILE A 179 -7.34 -7.16 7.03
N ILE A 180 -7.45 -5.87 7.33
CA ILE A 180 -8.53 -4.99 6.87
C ILE A 180 -8.00 -3.76 6.13
N ASP A 181 -8.92 -3.04 5.49
CA ASP A 181 -8.65 -1.78 4.79
C ASP A 181 -7.72 -1.88 3.56
N LEU A 182 -8.23 -2.57 2.53
CA LEU A 182 -7.57 -2.72 1.23
C LEU A 182 -7.75 -1.51 0.30
N GLY A 183 -8.13 -0.34 0.82
CA GLY A 183 -8.38 0.86 0.00
C GLY A 183 -7.14 1.36 -0.76
N TRP A 184 -5.94 0.97 -0.29
CA TRP A 184 -4.65 1.26 -0.91
C TRP A 184 -3.98 0.03 -1.53
N ALA A 185 -4.71 -1.07 -1.61
CA ALA A 185 -4.15 -2.31 -2.11
C ALA A 185 -3.97 -2.26 -3.64
N GLU A 186 -2.84 -2.75 -4.10
CA GLU A 186 -2.48 -2.73 -5.52
C GLU A 186 -1.75 -4.04 -5.86
N LEU A 187 -1.92 -4.47 -7.12
CA LEU A 187 -1.05 -5.48 -7.69
C LEU A 187 0.21 -4.79 -8.20
N VAL A 188 1.31 -5.03 -7.51
CA VAL A 188 2.60 -4.40 -7.75
C VAL A 188 3.54 -5.45 -8.35
N PRO A 189 4.34 -5.14 -9.38
CA PRO A 189 5.37 -6.06 -9.87
C PRO A 189 6.21 -6.58 -8.72
N LEU A 190 6.49 -7.89 -8.67
CA LEU A 190 7.19 -8.55 -7.55
C LEU A 190 8.42 -7.76 -7.09
N GLN A 191 9.22 -7.30 -8.03
CA GLN A 191 10.43 -6.56 -7.73
C GLN A 191 10.16 -5.27 -6.94
N PHE A 192 9.06 -4.55 -7.15
CA PHE A 192 8.72 -3.34 -6.38
C PHE A 192 7.86 -3.63 -5.15
N ALA A 193 7.33 -4.86 -5.04
CA ALA A 193 6.55 -5.32 -3.90
C ALA A 193 7.40 -5.89 -2.77
N ALA A 194 8.60 -6.37 -3.08
CA ALA A 194 9.54 -6.92 -2.11
C ALA A 194 10.21 -5.81 -1.29
N VAL A 195 9.47 -5.34 -0.28
CA VAL A 195 9.86 -4.24 0.62
C VAL A 195 9.60 -4.62 2.07
N TYR A 196 10.26 -3.94 3.00
CA TYR A 196 9.92 -4.07 4.41
C TYR A 196 8.52 -3.47 4.68
N PRO A 197 7.76 -4.00 5.66
CA PRO A 197 6.55 -3.34 6.14
C PRO A 197 6.85 -1.89 6.53
N ARG A 198 5.91 -0.96 6.37
CA ARG A 198 6.20 0.48 6.57
C ARG A 198 6.77 0.82 7.95
N PHE A 199 6.34 0.11 8.99
CA PHE A 199 6.89 0.28 10.34
C PHE A 199 8.34 -0.23 10.50
N LEU A 200 8.87 -0.96 9.51
CA LEU A 200 10.26 -1.39 9.36
C LEU A 200 10.99 -0.68 8.20
N THR A 201 10.40 0.37 7.62
CA THR A 201 11.03 1.15 6.53
C THR A 201 11.60 2.48 7.02
N HIS A 202 12.65 2.91 6.36
CA HIS A 202 13.29 4.20 6.63
C HIS A 202 12.56 5.31 5.89
N GLU A 203 11.33 5.67 6.27
CA GLU A 203 10.65 6.81 5.61
C GLU A 203 11.22 8.16 6.08
N PRO A 204 11.41 9.15 5.19
CA PRO A 204 11.83 10.49 5.58
C PRO A 204 10.74 11.21 6.39
N ASP A 205 11.13 11.88 7.48
CA ASP A 205 10.25 12.73 8.28
C ASP A 205 9.92 14.03 7.52
N ASP A 206 8.64 14.27 7.18
CA ASP A 206 8.10 15.54 6.68
C ASP A 206 9.03 16.34 5.72
N GLY A 207 9.63 15.64 4.75
CA GLY A 207 10.47 16.26 3.72
C GLY A 207 11.92 16.59 4.15
N ALA A 208 12.32 16.21 5.36
CA ALA A 208 13.71 16.26 5.82
C ALA A 208 14.34 14.85 5.77
N VAL A 209 15.58 14.77 5.28
CA VAL A 209 16.39 13.54 5.30
C VAL A 209 16.91 13.31 6.72
N LYS A 210 16.02 12.94 7.64
CA LYS A 210 16.39 12.53 9.00
C LYS A 210 16.39 11.02 9.08
N PHE A 211 17.32 10.41 8.35
CA PHE A 211 17.51 8.96 8.33
C PHE A 211 17.87 8.41 9.72
N ALA A 212 18.82 9.08 10.38
CA ALA A 212 19.39 8.62 11.65
C ALA A 212 18.41 8.59 12.82
N SER A 213 17.30 9.34 12.79
CA SER A 213 16.32 9.33 13.88
C SER A 213 15.49 8.05 13.92
N ARG A 214 15.37 7.33 12.79
CA ARG A 214 14.56 6.11 12.66
C ARG A 214 15.38 4.82 12.52
N ASP A 215 16.68 4.90 12.26
CA ASP A 215 17.60 3.75 12.26
C ASP A 215 18.07 3.39 13.68
N THR A 216 17.12 3.00 14.54
CA THR A 216 17.43 2.55 15.90
C THR A 216 18.01 1.13 15.90
N GLU A 217 18.68 0.75 16.99
CA GLU A 217 19.14 -0.64 17.18
C GLU A 217 17.97 -1.64 17.07
N GLN A 218 16.85 -1.36 17.74
CA GLN A 218 15.63 -2.16 17.63
C GLN A 218 15.14 -2.30 16.19
N MET A 219 15.12 -1.21 15.40
CA MET A 219 14.70 -1.26 14.00
C MET A 219 15.59 -2.20 13.17
N ARG A 220 16.90 -2.19 13.41
CA ARG A 220 17.85 -3.07 12.73
C ARG A 220 17.66 -4.53 13.14
N GLU A 221 17.42 -4.80 14.42
CA GLU A 221 17.09 -6.13 14.92
C GLU A 221 15.77 -6.65 14.31
N ASP A 222 14.72 -5.83 14.30
CA ASP A 222 13.41 -6.20 13.76
C ASP A 222 13.47 -6.45 12.25
N ARG A 223 14.23 -5.63 11.49
CA ARG A 223 14.49 -5.86 10.06
C ARG A 223 15.27 -7.16 9.84
N THR A 224 16.28 -7.43 10.66
CA THR A 224 17.06 -8.68 10.59
C THR A 224 16.17 -9.89 10.85
N PHE A 225 15.34 -9.84 11.89
CA PHE A 225 14.39 -10.89 12.22
C PHE A 225 13.36 -11.10 11.11
N TYR A 226 12.82 -10.02 10.55
CA TYR A 226 11.89 -10.08 9.42
C TYR A 226 12.55 -10.73 8.20
N LEU A 227 13.75 -10.30 7.83
CA LEU A 227 14.50 -10.87 6.71
C LEU A 227 14.77 -12.36 6.91
N GLN A 228 15.14 -12.79 8.13
CA GLN A 228 15.32 -14.21 8.48
C GLN A 228 14.02 -15.01 8.34
N CYS A 229 12.87 -14.44 8.72
CA CYS A 229 11.57 -15.07 8.51
C CYS A 229 11.29 -15.29 7.01
N ILE A 230 11.57 -14.28 6.18
CA ILE A 230 11.43 -14.35 4.73
C ILE A 230 12.43 -15.36 4.13
N GLN A 231 13.67 -15.40 4.60
CA GLN A 231 14.70 -16.36 4.17
C GLN A 231 14.29 -17.80 4.47
N GLY A 232 13.81 -18.05 5.70
CA GLY A 232 13.32 -19.36 6.09
C GLY A 232 12.14 -19.81 5.23
N ARG A 233 11.28 -18.87 4.82
CA ARG A 233 10.16 -19.12 3.92
C ARG A 233 10.64 -19.38 2.48
N ALA A 234 11.55 -18.57 1.97
CA ALA A 234 12.19 -18.75 0.67
C ALA A 234 12.87 -20.12 0.53
N THR A 235 13.54 -20.58 1.59
CA THR A 235 14.22 -21.89 1.62
C THR A 235 13.21 -23.05 1.54
N ARG A 236 12.03 -22.91 2.15
CA ARG A 236 10.99 -23.94 2.13
C ARG A 236 10.15 -23.93 0.84
N GLU A 237 9.82 -22.75 0.33
CA GLU A 237 8.83 -22.59 -0.75
C GLU A 237 9.47 -22.41 -2.14
N GLY A 238 10.68 -21.85 -2.24
CA GLY A 238 11.30 -21.51 -3.52
C GLY A 238 10.50 -20.48 -4.33
N GLY A 239 10.70 -20.47 -5.66
CA GLY A 239 9.92 -19.65 -6.60
C GLY A 239 9.80 -18.18 -6.21
N ILE A 240 8.57 -17.66 -6.19
CA ILE A 240 8.26 -16.26 -5.86
C ILE A 240 8.78 -15.88 -4.47
N ALA A 241 8.79 -16.79 -3.49
CA ALA A 241 9.29 -16.50 -2.15
C ALA A 241 10.83 -16.31 -2.16
N LEU A 242 11.54 -17.07 -2.98
CA LEU A 242 12.98 -16.91 -3.19
C LEU A 242 13.32 -15.61 -3.93
N ASP A 243 12.55 -15.27 -4.96
CA ASP A 243 12.74 -14.01 -5.68
C ASP A 243 12.41 -12.79 -4.79
N TYR A 244 11.35 -12.88 -3.97
CA TYR A 244 11.02 -11.85 -2.97
C TYR A 244 12.18 -11.64 -1.98
N TYR A 245 12.73 -12.73 -1.44
CA TYR A 245 13.87 -12.69 -0.53
C TYR A 245 15.10 -12.04 -1.18
N ARG A 246 15.46 -12.47 -2.40
CA ARG A 246 16.61 -11.94 -3.15
C ARG A 246 16.52 -10.45 -3.45
N VAL A 247 15.31 -9.94 -3.65
CA VAL A 247 15.09 -8.50 -3.85
C VAL A 247 15.20 -7.75 -2.54
N LEU A 248 14.62 -8.29 -1.46
CA LEU A 248 14.60 -7.65 -0.14
C LEU A 248 15.98 -7.64 0.54
N GLU A 249 16.82 -8.64 0.30
CA GLU A 249 18.16 -8.75 0.90
C GLU A 249 19.22 -7.84 0.26
N ARG A 250 18.88 -7.14 -0.83
CA ARG A 250 19.83 -6.30 -1.54
C ARG A 250 20.32 -5.15 -0.66
N GLU A 251 21.60 -4.84 -0.76
CA GLU A 251 22.22 -3.72 -0.04
C GLU A 251 21.59 -2.37 -0.42
N ASP A 252 21.17 -2.22 -1.68
CA ASP A 252 20.51 -1.01 -2.20
C ASP A 252 18.99 -0.98 -1.98
N GLU A 253 18.40 -1.94 -1.25
CA GLU A 253 16.95 -1.99 -0.97
C GLU A 253 16.39 -0.66 -0.44
N PRO A 254 17.03 0.03 0.53
CA PRO A 254 16.51 1.29 1.03
C PRO A 254 16.48 2.40 -0.04
N SER A 255 17.56 2.55 -0.83
CA SER A 255 17.61 3.51 -1.95
C SER A 255 16.53 3.20 -2.98
N ARG A 256 16.40 1.93 -3.33
CA ARG A 256 15.42 1.43 -4.29
C ARG A 256 13.99 1.65 -3.81
N TYR A 257 13.72 1.39 -2.53
CA TYR A 257 12.44 1.67 -1.89
C TYR A 257 12.04 3.14 -2.05
N TRP A 258 12.96 4.06 -1.73
CA TRP A 258 12.69 5.49 -1.84
C TRP A 258 12.47 5.92 -3.28
N TRP A 259 13.31 5.44 -4.21
CA TRP A 259 13.21 5.76 -5.62
C TRP A 259 11.85 5.36 -6.21
N PHE A 260 11.40 4.12 -6.02
CA PHE A 260 10.12 3.71 -6.61
C PHE A 260 8.95 4.39 -5.88
N THR A 261 9.04 4.54 -4.55
CA THR A 261 7.96 5.13 -3.75
C THR A 261 7.78 6.61 -4.08
N ALA A 262 8.85 7.33 -4.42
CA ALA A 262 8.80 8.71 -4.93
C ALA A 262 7.97 8.86 -6.22
N ALA A 263 7.70 7.79 -6.96
CA ALA A 263 6.84 7.83 -8.15
C ALA A 263 5.38 8.11 -7.78
N SER A 264 4.96 7.74 -6.57
CA SER A 264 3.59 7.89 -6.09
C SER A 264 3.46 8.83 -4.88
N ARG A 265 4.53 9.05 -4.10
CA ARG A 265 4.52 9.87 -2.88
C ARG A 265 5.36 11.13 -3.02
N ILE A 266 4.68 12.27 -3.01
CA ILE A 266 5.30 13.58 -3.23
C ILE A 266 6.27 13.99 -2.10
N GLY A 267 6.00 13.61 -0.85
CA GLY A 267 6.91 13.86 0.27
C GLY A 267 8.25 13.16 0.09
N ILE A 268 8.23 11.88 -0.31
CA ILE A 268 9.44 11.10 -0.59
C ILE A 268 10.14 11.63 -1.84
N HIS A 269 9.40 12.07 -2.86
CA HIS A 269 10.01 12.73 -4.01
C HIS A 269 10.82 13.97 -3.61
N LYS A 270 10.28 14.85 -2.77
CA LYS A 270 11.00 16.03 -2.29
C LYS A 270 12.24 15.64 -1.50
N ALA A 271 12.15 14.61 -0.66
CA ALA A 271 13.30 14.09 0.09
C ALA A 271 14.39 13.56 -0.86
N MET A 272 14.02 12.76 -1.88
CA MET A 272 14.94 12.27 -2.91
C MET A 272 15.60 13.41 -3.68
N VAL A 273 14.84 14.43 -4.09
CA VAL A 273 15.39 15.61 -4.76
C VAL A 273 16.39 16.33 -3.85
N SER A 274 16.08 16.48 -2.56
CA SER A 274 16.96 17.19 -1.60
C SER A 274 18.30 16.49 -1.36
N CYS A 275 18.38 15.17 -1.57
CA CYS A 275 19.63 14.40 -1.49
C CYS A 275 20.21 14.04 -2.87
N GLY A 276 19.76 14.70 -3.95
CA GLY A 276 20.27 14.44 -5.30
C GLY A 276 20.05 12.99 -5.76
N TRP A 277 18.95 12.37 -5.33
CA TRP A 277 18.58 10.98 -5.55
C TRP A 277 19.49 9.92 -4.94
N ALA A 278 20.36 10.30 -3.99
CA ALA A 278 21.27 9.41 -3.29
C ALA A 278 21.05 9.45 -1.77
N PRO A 279 19.97 8.86 -1.23
CA PRO A 279 19.64 8.95 0.19
C PRO A 279 20.61 8.20 1.12
N PHE A 280 21.39 7.26 0.58
CA PHE A 280 22.34 6.42 1.32
C PHE A 280 23.75 6.46 0.75
N SER A 281 24.10 7.46 -0.06
CA SER A 281 25.48 7.62 -0.49
C SER A 281 26.34 7.82 0.75
N ILE A 282 27.14 6.80 1.06
CA ILE A 282 28.22 6.86 2.03
C ILE A 282 29.05 8.08 1.62
N THR A 283 29.02 9.13 2.42
CA THR A 283 30.07 10.14 2.37
C THR A 283 31.35 9.36 2.64
N LYS A 284 32.08 8.99 1.58
CA LYS A 284 33.52 8.77 1.72
C LYS A 284 34.02 10.06 2.34
N GLU A 285 34.43 10.01 3.60
CA GLU A 285 35.18 11.09 4.20
C GLU A 285 36.29 11.47 3.20
N PRO A 286 36.52 12.76 2.94
CA PRO A 286 37.59 13.16 2.04
C PRO A 286 38.89 12.58 2.60
N GLU A 287 39.58 11.76 1.80
CA GLU A 287 40.96 11.40 2.05
C GLU A 287 41.72 12.69 2.34
N ILE A 288 42.17 12.83 3.59
CA ILE A 288 43.08 13.90 3.97
C ILE A 288 44.35 13.64 3.20
N GLU A 289 44.52 14.38 2.12
CA GLU A 289 45.77 14.48 1.37
C GLU A 289 46.84 14.99 2.34
N GLU A 290 47.63 14.09 2.91
CA GLU A 290 48.88 14.47 3.58
C GLU A 290 49.77 15.12 2.52
N ARG A 291 49.87 16.46 2.58
CA ARG A 291 50.88 17.19 1.83
C ARG A 291 52.25 17.00 2.49
N PRO A 292 53.31 16.84 1.67
CA PRO A 292 54.67 16.59 2.12
C PRO A 292 55.29 17.73 2.93
#